data_AF-A0A3S5ISG5-F1
#
_entry.id   AF-A0A3S5ISG5-F1
#
_cell.length_a   1.000
_cell.length_b   1.000
_cell.length_c   1.000
_cell.angle_alpha   90.00
_cell.angle_beta   90.00
_cell.angle_gamma   90.00
#
_symmetry.space_group_name_H-M   'P 1'
#
loop_
_entity.id
_entity.type
_entity.pdbx_description
1 polymer ?
#
loop_
_entity_poly.entity_id
_entity_poly.type
_entity_poly.pdbx_seq_one_letter_code
_entity_poly.pdbx_strand_id
1 'polypeptide(L)'
;MALGRLYSFGQSVLLPIGGFATGWVAYRAVEEKHLIDESYLRQLRMSNLKLQLYLQQHVFPVAFTEKYGYSEDFLKTMIERLGREGGSNEEAERWTFEQILQECDLPGQIAWLEEHVSYDIPYFYIADIFNSWCIVHRSLFTAETVDRKKETLSSRRGGNNKAFASEILCRGVVEKTLNGVFPYDVAVRALCVLAVGHTSNAKLLSQLISPSVIVERYETYLNELERRNMTSGDAISSTEVAAATLELLRALNTASVHQRWFPFWGRASTGPYPIAAQLNGEKWCACLGTLPAGTAKLCTDGALIFADILSERFNCQSGTQRLGVEGGDKGW
;
A
#
# COMPACT_ATOMS: atom_id res chain seq x y z
N MET A 1 -59.14 -16.66 -22.03
CA MET A 1 -57.88 -17.37 -21.68
C MET A 1 -56.62 -16.49 -21.67
N ALA A 2 -56.60 -15.29 -22.30
CA ALA A 2 -55.38 -14.45 -22.38
C ALA A 2 -55.10 -13.58 -21.13
N LEU A 3 -56.13 -13.01 -20.48
CA LEU A 3 -55.95 -12.16 -19.29
C LEU A 3 -55.41 -12.93 -18.07
N GLY A 4 -55.82 -14.18 -17.88
CA GLY A 4 -55.33 -15.02 -16.77
C GLY A 4 -53.85 -15.38 -16.88
N ARG A 5 -53.31 -15.48 -18.11
CA ARG A 5 -51.88 -15.72 -18.35
C ARG A 5 -51.04 -14.46 -18.16
N LEU A 6 -51.56 -13.28 -18.51
CA LEU A 6 -50.89 -12.00 -18.23
C LEU A 6 -50.82 -11.70 -16.73
N TYR A 7 -51.90 -12.00 -16.00
CA TYR A 7 -51.92 -11.86 -14.55
C TYR A 7 -50.97 -12.85 -13.86
N SER A 8 -50.95 -14.12 -14.29
CA SER A 8 -50.02 -15.11 -13.72
C SER A 8 -48.55 -14.84 -14.06
N PHE A 9 -48.25 -14.32 -15.26
CA PHE A 9 -46.89 -13.95 -15.66
C PHE A 9 -46.41 -12.66 -14.96
N GLY A 10 -47.31 -11.69 -14.76
CA GLY A 10 -47.05 -10.49 -13.96
C GLY A 10 -46.73 -10.81 -12.49
N GLN A 11 -47.48 -11.74 -11.91
CA GLN A 11 -47.31 -12.17 -10.52
C GLN A 11 -46.07 -13.06 -10.30
N SER A 12 -45.69 -13.86 -11.32
CA SER A 12 -44.60 -14.83 -11.19
C SER A 12 -43.22 -14.29 -11.63
N VAL A 13 -43.16 -13.26 -12.47
CA VAL A 13 -41.89 -12.80 -13.07
C VAL A 13 -41.67 -11.30 -12.90
N LEU A 14 -42.66 -10.45 -13.21
CA LEU A 14 -42.49 -8.99 -13.13
C LEU A 14 -42.45 -8.47 -11.69
N LEU A 15 -43.29 -9.02 -10.80
CA LEU A 15 -43.31 -8.66 -9.38
C LEU A 15 -41.99 -9.01 -8.65
N PRO A 16 -41.41 -10.20 -8.83
CA PRO A 16 -40.10 -10.53 -8.27
C PRO A 16 -38.96 -9.69 -8.85
N ILE A 17 -38.96 -9.42 -10.16
CA ILE A 17 -37.91 -8.61 -10.81
C ILE A 17 -38.02 -7.14 -10.38
N GLY A 18 -39.24 -6.60 -10.30
CA GLY A 18 -39.49 -5.25 -9.78
C GLY A 18 -39.10 -5.13 -8.31
N GLY A 19 -39.46 -6.13 -7.49
CA GLY A 19 -39.07 -6.24 -6.08
C GLY A 19 -37.55 -6.35 -5.90
N PHE A 20 -36.88 -7.09 -6.76
CA PHE A 20 -35.42 -7.21 -6.77
C PHE A 20 -34.75 -5.89 -7.18
N ALA A 21 -35.20 -5.25 -8.26
CA ALA A 21 -34.64 -3.99 -8.73
C ALA A 21 -34.85 -2.85 -7.70
N THR A 22 -36.03 -2.76 -7.11
CA THR A 22 -36.32 -1.78 -6.05
C THR A 22 -35.56 -2.09 -4.76
N GLY A 23 -35.47 -3.36 -4.35
CA GLY A 23 -34.65 -3.78 -3.22
C GLY A 23 -33.15 -3.53 -3.44
N TRP A 24 -32.65 -3.73 -4.66
CA TRP A 24 -31.26 -3.48 -5.03
C TRP A 24 -30.91 -1.99 -5.04
N VAL A 25 -31.79 -1.15 -5.60
CA VAL A 25 -31.61 0.31 -5.60
C VAL A 25 -31.75 0.88 -4.18
N ALA A 26 -32.69 0.36 -3.38
CA ALA A 26 -32.80 0.74 -1.97
C ALA A 26 -31.57 0.30 -1.17
N TYR A 27 -31.06 -0.92 -1.38
CA TYR A 27 -29.83 -1.41 -0.76
C TYR A 27 -28.62 -0.56 -1.16
N ARG A 28 -28.44 -0.25 -2.45
CA ARG A 28 -27.38 0.64 -2.95
C ARG A 28 -27.46 2.05 -2.38
N ALA A 29 -28.65 2.65 -2.34
CA ALA A 29 -28.85 3.99 -1.79
C ALA A 29 -28.63 4.05 -0.27
N VAL A 30 -28.85 2.93 0.43
CA VAL A 30 -28.62 2.79 1.87
C VAL A 30 -27.14 2.50 2.18
N GLU A 31 -26.45 1.75 1.32
CA GLU A 31 -25.02 1.47 1.37
C GLU A 31 -24.18 2.72 1.05
N GLU A 32 -24.54 3.46 -0.01
CA GLU A 32 -23.88 4.73 -0.42
C GLU A 32 -24.11 5.88 0.57
N LYS A 33 -25.17 5.82 1.40
CA LYS A 33 -25.47 6.83 2.43
C LYS A 33 -25.11 6.40 3.85
N HIS A 34 -24.48 5.24 4.03
CA HIS A 34 -24.15 4.66 5.34
C HIS A 34 -25.34 4.63 6.32
N LEU A 35 -26.54 4.33 5.83
CA LEU A 35 -27.79 4.37 6.62
C LEU A 35 -28.08 3.07 7.39
N ILE A 36 -27.39 1.97 7.08
CA ILE A 36 -27.44 0.75 7.88
C ILE A 36 -26.20 0.68 8.76
N ASP A 37 -26.44 0.64 10.06
CA ASP A 37 -25.42 0.33 11.06
C ASP A 37 -24.80 -1.04 10.77
N GLU A 38 -23.46 -1.13 10.81
CA GLU A 38 -22.71 -2.34 10.48
C GLU A 38 -23.16 -3.55 11.32
N SER A 39 -23.69 -3.28 12.52
CA SER A 39 -24.29 -4.25 13.44
C SER A 39 -25.42 -5.06 12.79
N TYR A 40 -26.27 -4.43 11.96
CA TYR A 40 -27.44 -5.06 11.36
C TYR A 40 -27.08 -5.92 10.14
N LEU A 41 -26.16 -5.45 9.28
CA LEU A 41 -25.59 -6.26 8.20
C LEU A 41 -24.89 -7.50 8.73
N ARG A 42 -24.26 -7.37 9.88
CA ARG A 42 -23.56 -8.46 10.54
C ARG A 42 -24.51 -9.50 11.13
N GLN A 43 -25.62 -9.06 11.73
CA GLN A 43 -26.66 -9.96 12.19
C GLN A 43 -27.30 -10.76 11.04
N LEU A 44 -27.50 -10.12 9.89
CA LEU A 44 -27.98 -10.79 8.67
C LEU A 44 -26.98 -11.83 8.15
N ARG A 45 -25.69 -11.49 8.09
CA ARG A 45 -24.62 -12.42 7.67
C ARG A 45 -24.50 -13.61 8.61
N MET A 46 -24.56 -13.39 9.92
CA MET A 46 -24.53 -14.44 10.94
C MET A 46 -25.75 -15.37 10.84
N SER A 47 -26.94 -14.81 10.62
CA SER A 47 -28.17 -15.58 10.45
C SER A 47 -28.12 -16.45 9.19
N ASN A 48 -27.54 -15.94 8.11
CA ASN A 48 -27.36 -16.70 6.87
C ASN A 48 -26.37 -17.86 7.04
N LEU A 49 -25.25 -17.64 7.74
CA LEU A 49 -24.28 -18.70 8.03
C LEU A 49 -24.86 -19.80 8.94
N LYS A 50 -25.63 -19.42 9.97
CA LYS A 50 -26.36 -20.37 10.82
C LYS A 50 -27.35 -21.20 10.03
N LEU A 51 -28.08 -20.58 9.11
CA LEU A 51 -29.01 -21.27 8.22
C LEU A 51 -28.26 -22.26 7.32
N GLN A 52 -27.12 -21.87 6.77
CA GLN A 52 -26.29 -22.75 5.94
C GLN A 52 -25.77 -23.96 6.72
N LEU A 53 -25.29 -23.76 7.95
CA LEU A 53 -24.86 -24.85 8.84
C LEU A 53 -26.03 -25.79 9.17
N TYR A 54 -27.21 -25.25 9.51
CA TYR A 54 -28.40 -26.04 9.80
C TYR A 54 -28.84 -26.89 8.61
N LEU A 55 -28.86 -26.30 7.42
CA LEU A 55 -29.21 -27.02 6.19
C LEU A 55 -28.18 -28.12 5.88
N GLN A 56 -26.89 -27.88 6.10
CA GLN A 56 -25.83 -28.87 5.93
C GLN A 56 -25.93 -30.04 6.93
N GLN A 57 -26.30 -29.78 8.19
CA GLN A 57 -26.42 -30.80 9.22
C GLN A 57 -27.71 -31.63 9.12
N HIS A 58 -28.80 -31.05 8.61
CA HIS A 58 -30.13 -31.66 8.73
C HIS A 58 -30.90 -31.87 7.42
N VAL A 59 -30.46 -31.25 6.30
CA VAL A 59 -31.24 -31.24 5.05
C VAL A 59 -30.42 -31.73 3.86
N PHE A 60 -29.18 -31.29 3.70
CA PHE A 60 -28.37 -31.61 2.52
C PHE A 60 -27.59 -32.92 2.68
N PRO A 61 -27.44 -33.71 1.59
CA PRO A 61 -26.57 -34.89 1.59
C PRO A 61 -25.09 -34.51 1.79
N VAL A 62 -24.35 -35.29 2.58
CA VAL A 62 -22.93 -35.06 2.91
C VAL A 62 -22.06 -34.87 1.66
N ALA A 63 -22.29 -35.67 0.62
CA ALA A 63 -21.55 -35.59 -0.65
C ALA A 63 -21.79 -34.26 -1.42
N PHE A 64 -22.94 -33.60 -1.21
CA PHE A 64 -23.23 -32.30 -1.82
C PHE A 64 -22.47 -31.19 -1.08
N THR A 65 -22.45 -31.26 0.25
CA THR A 65 -21.83 -30.25 1.12
C THR A 65 -20.31 -30.29 1.07
N GLU A 66 -19.70 -31.46 0.89
CA GLU A 66 -18.24 -31.57 0.71
C GLU A 66 -17.75 -31.01 -0.63
N LYS A 67 -18.60 -31.03 -1.67
CA LYS A 67 -18.23 -30.62 -3.03
C LYS A 67 -18.53 -29.16 -3.33
N TYR A 68 -19.58 -28.60 -2.74
CA TYR A 68 -20.08 -27.25 -3.06
C TYR A 68 -20.27 -26.34 -1.84
N GLY A 69 -20.12 -26.88 -0.62
CA GLY A 69 -20.27 -26.14 0.63
C GLY A 69 -18.94 -25.83 1.30
N TYR A 70 -18.99 -24.96 2.30
CA TYR A 70 -17.89 -24.80 3.24
C TYR A 70 -17.85 -25.97 4.22
N SER A 71 -16.67 -26.26 4.77
CA SER A 71 -16.57 -27.31 5.79
C SER A 71 -17.38 -26.93 7.04
N GLU A 72 -17.94 -27.94 7.71
CA GLU A 72 -18.77 -27.73 8.89
C GLU A 72 -18.00 -27.01 10.01
N ASP A 73 -16.73 -27.37 10.18
CA ASP A 73 -15.83 -26.74 11.16
C ASP A 73 -15.56 -25.28 10.81
N PHE A 74 -15.43 -24.94 9.53
CA PHE A 74 -15.28 -23.56 9.08
C PHE A 74 -16.55 -22.75 9.36
N LEU A 75 -17.73 -23.29 9.05
CA LEU A 75 -19.00 -22.62 9.31
C LEU A 75 -19.25 -22.40 10.81
N LYS A 76 -19.01 -23.42 11.64
CA LYS A 76 -19.12 -23.31 13.11
C LYS A 76 -18.16 -22.25 13.66
N THR A 77 -16.90 -22.28 13.21
CA THR A 77 -15.88 -21.30 13.61
C THR A 77 -16.28 -19.88 13.19
N MET A 78 -16.80 -19.70 11.97
CA MET A 78 -17.18 -18.39 11.46
C MET A 78 -18.45 -17.85 12.12
N ILE A 79 -19.43 -18.71 12.43
CA ILE A 79 -20.63 -18.36 13.21
C ILE A 79 -20.25 -17.97 14.65
N GLU A 80 -19.34 -18.71 15.27
CA GLU A 80 -18.88 -18.43 16.64
C GLU A 80 -18.10 -17.11 16.70
N ARG A 81 -17.21 -16.87 15.71
CA ARG A 81 -16.50 -15.59 15.57
C ARG A 81 -17.45 -14.42 15.39
N LEU A 82 -18.40 -14.51 14.46
CA LEU A 82 -19.37 -13.45 14.20
C LEU A 82 -20.37 -13.26 15.36
N GLY A 83 -20.64 -14.30 16.14
CA GLY A 83 -21.56 -14.27 17.27
C GLY A 83 -20.99 -13.70 18.56
N ARG A 84 -19.67 -13.77 18.77
CA ARG A 84 -19.01 -13.22 19.96
C ARG A 84 -18.89 -11.69 19.93
N GLU A 85 -18.71 -11.08 18.76
CA GLU A 85 -18.53 -9.63 18.63
C GLU A 85 -19.88 -8.83 18.76
N GLY A 86 -20.94 -9.41 19.36
CA GLY A 86 -22.26 -8.79 19.61
C GLY A 86 -22.68 -8.74 21.09
N GLY A 87 -21.84 -9.28 21.99
CA GLY A 87 -21.96 -9.09 23.43
C GLY A 87 -21.07 -7.93 23.85
N SER A 88 -21.66 -6.92 24.47
CA SER A 88 -20.97 -5.79 25.08
C SER A 88 -19.79 -6.25 25.96
N ASN A 89 -18.59 -5.74 25.65
CA ASN A 89 -17.32 -5.77 26.40
C ASN A 89 -16.12 -6.59 25.89
N GLU A 90 -16.16 -7.23 24.72
CA GLU A 90 -14.92 -7.70 24.08
C GLU A 90 -15.01 -7.50 22.57
N GLU A 91 -14.40 -6.41 22.09
CA GLU A 91 -13.92 -6.33 20.72
C GLU A 91 -13.03 -7.54 20.48
N ALA A 92 -13.58 -8.61 19.92
CA ALA A 92 -12.79 -9.71 19.38
C ALA A 92 -11.99 -9.11 18.22
N GLU A 93 -10.79 -8.63 18.55
CA GLU A 93 -9.84 -7.98 17.66
C GLU A 93 -9.80 -8.71 16.32
N ARG A 94 -10.40 -8.12 15.28
CA ARG A 94 -10.08 -8.53 13.92
C ARG A 94 -8.60 -8.24 13.74
N TRP A 95 -7.80 -9.29 13.56
CA TRP A 95 -6.38 -9.09 13.32
C TRP A 95 -6.21 -8.27 12.04
N THR A 96 -5.63 -7.08 12.16
CA THR A 96 -5.28 -6.27 11.00
C THR A 96 -4.22 -7.00 10.18
N PHE A 97 -4.10 -6.71 8.89
CA PHE A 97 -2.99 -7.27 8.10
C PHE A 97 -1.63 -6.91 8.70
N GLU A 98 -1.52 -5.74 9.34
CA GLU A 98 -0.35 -5.36 10.11
C GLU A 98 -0.07 -6.34 11.25
N GLN A 99 -1.08 -6.67 12.07
CA GLN A 99 -0.94 -7.66 13.15
C GLN A 99 -0.59 -9.06 12.61
N ILE A 100 -1.20 -9.49 11.50
CA ILE A 100 -0.86 -10.77 10.85
C ILE A 100 0.60 -10.76 10.38
N LEU A 101 1.03 -9.69 9.71
CA LEU A 101 2.39 -9.56 9.20
C LEU A 101 3.43 -9.47 10.32
N GLN A 102 3.12 -8.82 11.44
CA GLN A 102 4.00 -8.74 12.62
C GLN A 102 4.27 -10.12 13.26
N GLU A 103 3.30 -11.03 13.19
CA GLU A 103 3.45 -12.40 13.70
C GLU A 103 4.13 -13.34 12.69
N CYS A 104 4.21 -12.95 11.41
CA CYS A 104 4.94 -13.67 10.37
C CYS A 104 6.44 -13.30 10.36
N ASP A 105 7.29 -14.29 10.12
CA ASP A 105 8.70 -14.04 9.80
C ASP A 105 8.85 -13.38 8.41
N LEU A 106 9.97 -12.68 8.17
CA LEU A 106 10.16 -11.95 6.92
C LEU A 106 10.07 -12.85 5.66
N PRO A 107 10.62 -14.08 5.64
CA PRO A 107 10.37 -15.03 4.54
C PRO A 107 8.88 -15.33 4.32
N GLY A 108 8.12 -15.57 5.39
CA GLY A 108 6.67 -15.80 5.31
C GLY A 108 5.91 -14.59 4.78
N GLN A 109 6.28 -13.38 5.20
CA GLN A 109 5.72 -12.14 4.67
C GLN A 109 5.98 -12.02 3.16
N ILE A 110 7.21 -12.29 2.71
CA ILE A 110 7.60 -12.19 1.29
C ILE A 110 6.86 -13.23 0.45
N ALA A 111 6.80 -14.49 0.88
CA ALA A 111 6.07 -15.54 0.18
C ALA A 111 4.57 -15.20 0.03
N TRP A 112 3.97 -14.67 1.10
CA TRP A 112 2.57 -14.26 1.08
C TRP A 112 2.31 -13.09 0.12
N LEU A 113 3.21 -12.09 0.09
CA LEU A 113 3.12 -10.98 -0.86
C LEU A 113 3.36 -11.44 -2.31
N GLU A 114 4.28 -12.38 -2.55
CA GLU A 114 4.54 -12.94 -3.89
C GLU A 114 3.30 -13.64 -4.45
N GLU A 115 2.60 -14.39 -3.60
CA GLU A 115 1.32 -15.00 -3.92
C GLU A 115 0.31 -13.90 -4.34
N HIS A 116 0.12 -12.89 -3.51
CA HIS A 116 -0.92 -11.87 -3.72
C HIS A 116 -0.61 -10.91 -4.87
N VAL A 117 0.67 -10.63 -5.16
CA VAL A 117 1.05 -9.81 -6.30
C VAL A 117 0.88 -10.55 -7.63
N SER A 118 0.98 -11.88 -7.62
CA SER A 118 0.89 -12.72 -8.83
C SER A 118 -0.55 -12.98 -9.27
N TYR A 119 -1.53 -12.74 -8.39
CA TYR A 119 -2.94 -12.95 -8.68
C TYR A 119 -3.69 -11.65 -9.03
N ASP A 120 -4.77 -11.79 -9.81
CA ASP A 120 -5.74 -10.73 -10.08
C ASP A 120 -6.75 -10.65 -8.92
N ILE A 121 -6.29 -10.09 -7.81
CA ILE A 121 -7.07 -9.85 -6.60
C ILE A 121 -7.70 -8.43 -6.68
N PRO A 122 -8.89 -8.18 -6.10
CA PRO A 122 -9.48 -6.84 -6.08
C PRO A 122 -8.52 -5.76 -5.56
N TYR A 123 -8.46 -4.63 -6.29
CA TYR A 123 -7.58 -3.48 -6.05
C TYR A 123 -7.46 -3.05 -4.58
N PHE A 124 -8.58 -2.88 -3.89
CA PHE A 124 -8.60 -2.38 -2.52
C PHE A 124 -7.91 -3.35 -1.55
N TYR A 125 -8.11 -4.66 -1.74
CA TYR A 125 -7.56 -5.69 -0.87
C TYR A 125 -6.03 -5.79 -1.00
N ILE A 126 -5.51 -5.74 -2.24
CA ILE A 126 -4.07 -5.83 -2.45
C ILE A 126 -3.35 -4.56 -1.98
N ALA A 127 -3.95 -3.38 -2.15
CA ALA A 127 -3.38 -2.13 -1.64
C ALA A 127 -3.28 -2.11 -0.11
N ASP A 128 -4.28 -2.63 0.61
CA ASP A 128 -4.28 -2.69 2.08
C ASP A 128 -3.21 -3.64 2.64
N ILE A 129 -2.99 -4.78 1.97
CA ILE A 129 -1.93 -5.73 2.32
C ILE A 129 -0.56 -5.06 2.18
N PHE A 130 -0.29 -4.43 1.04
CA PHE A 130 0.98 -3.77 0.79
C PHE A 130 1.17 -2.54 1.67
N ASN A 131 0.10 -1.79 1.96
CA ASN A 131 0.13 -0.69 2.92
C ASN A 131 0.55 -1.18 4.31
N SER A 132 -0.08 -2.25 4.79
CA SER A 132 0.24 -2.85 6.09
C SER A 132 1.67 -3.35 6.16
N TRP A 133 2.17 -3.95 5.08
CA TRP A 133 3.58 -4.34 4.98
C TRP A 133 4.54 -3.15 5.02
N CYS A 134 4.19 -2.05 4.35
CA CYS A 134 4.97 -0.81 4.42
C CYS A 134 4.99 -0.22 5.84
N ILE A 135 3.90 -0.33 6.61
CA ILE A 135 3.83 0.10 8.01
C ILE A 135 4.78 -0.74 8.87
N VAL A 136 4.77 -2.07 8.72
CA VAL A 136 5.69 -2.97 9.45
C VAL A 136 7.16 -2.64 9.16
N HIS A 137 7.47 -2.20 7.94
CA HIS A 137 8.85 -1.89 7.50
C HIS A 137 9.14 -0.39 7.37
N ARG A 138 8.36 0.47 8.05
CA ARG A 138 8.47 1.95 7.98
C ARG A 138 9.87 2.48 8.34
N SER A 139 10.60 1.76 9.18
CA SER A 139 11.98 2.09 9.58
C SER A 139 13.00 2.05 8.44
N LEU A 140 12.66 1.43 7.30
CA LEU A 140 13.55 1.38 6.14
C LEU A 140 13.59 2.70 5.37
N PHE A 141 12.53 3.51 5.44
CA PHE A 141 12.42 4.74 4.65
C PHE A 141 12.10 6.00 5.48
N THR A 142 11.93 5.86 6.80
CA THR A 142 11.80 6.98 7.74
C THR A 142 12.89 6.97 8.81
N ALA A 143 13.21 8.14 9.35
CA ALA A 143 14.14 8.35 10.45
C ALA A 143 13.46 8.32 11.83
N GLU A 144 12.12 8.29 11.88
CA GLU A 144 11.37 8.09 13.12
C GLU A 144 11.70 6.71 13.71
N THR A 145 12.36 6.73 14.87
CA THR A 145 12.47 5.54 15.71
C THR A 145 11.10 5.29 16.31
N VAL A 146 10.46 4.20 15.92
CA VAL A 146 9.21 3.77 16.55
C VAL A 146 9.54 3.34 17.98
N ASP A 147 9.37 4.24 18.93
CA ASP A 147 9.35 3.93 20.36
C ASP A 147 8.19 2.96 20.62
N ARG A 148 8.49 1.64 20.74
CA ARG A 148 7.97 0.69 21.76
C ARG A 148 8.10 -0.78 21.34
N LYS A 149 9.01 -1.48 22.04
CA LYS A 149 8.78 -2.80 22.68
C LYS A 149 8.42 -4.05 21.85
N LYS A 150 8.53 -4.08 20.53
CA LYS A 150 8.54 -5.35 19.75
C LYS A 150 9.36 -5.22 18.46
N GLU A 151 10.62 -4.79 18.55
CA GLU A 151 11.56 -5.11 17.47
C GLU A 151 11.87 -6.62 17.54
N THR A 152 11.02 -7.43 16.92
CA THR A 152 11.51 -8.68 16.33
C THR A 152 12.66 -8.28 15.40
N LEU A 153 13.79 -8.96 15.57
CA LEU A 153 15.13 -8.77 14.96
C LEU A 153 15.21 -8.59 13.42
N SER A 154 14.11 -8.42 12.71
CA SER A 154 13.98 -8.68 11.28
C SER A 154 14.28 -7.48 10.36
N SER A 155 14.33 -6.23 10.86
CA SER A 155 14.53 -5.05 10.02
C SER A 155 15.46 -4.02 10.67
N ARG A 156 16.74 -4.37 10.81
CA ARG A 156 17.77 -3.37 11.11
C ARG A 156 18.03 -2.58 9.84
N ARG A 157 17.74 -1.28 9.87
CA ARG A 157 17.98 -0.30 8.79
C ARG A 157 19.34 -0.52 8.12
N GLY A 158 19.34 -0.75 6.81
CA GLY A 158 20.57 -0.94 6.01
C GLY A 158 21.20 -2.33 6.08
N GLY A 159 20.57 -3.31 6.74
CA GLY A 159 20.95 -4.71 6.59
C GLY A 159 20.51 -5.18 5.21
N ASN A 160 21.45 -5.42 4.29
CA ASN A 160 21.21 -6.11 3.01
C ASN A 160 20.73 -7.55 3.31
N ASN A 161 19.48 -7.67 3.73
CA ASN A 161 18.90 -8.88 4.28
C ASN A 161 18.35 -9.71 3.14
N LYS A 162 18.95 -10.89 2.94
CA LYS A 162 18.61 -11.80 1.84
C LYS A 162 17.14 -12.21 1.83
N ALA A 163 16.45 -12.16 2.97
CA ALA A 163 15.03 -12.49 3.05
C ALA A 163 14.15 -11.50 2.26
N PHE A 164 14.58 -10.25 2.05
CA PHE A 164 13.86 -9.30 1.19
C PHE A 164 14.05 -9.57 -0.31
N ALA A 165 15.04 -10.38 -0.72
CA ALA A 165 15.35 -10.56 -2.14
C ALA A 165 14.22 -11.31 -2.86
N SER A 166 13.54 -10.62 -3.77
CA SER A 166 12.42 -11.18 -4.53
C SER A 166 12.30 -10.51 -5.89
N GLU A 167 12.57 -11.29 -6.95
CA GLU A 167 12.34 -10.85 -8.33
C GLU A 167 10.84 -10.73 -8.65
N ILE A 168 10.03 -11.65 -8.11
CA ILE A 168 8.58 -11.71 -8.32
C ILE A 168 7.93 -10.42 -7.78
N LEU A 169 8.25 -10.02 -6.55
CA LEU A 169 7.75 -8.77 -5.97
C LEU A 169 8.24 -7.54 -6.75
N CYS A 170 9.51 -7.50 -7.15
CA CYS A 170 10.02 -6.36 -7.91
C CYS A 170 9.26 -6.19 -9.23
N ARG A 171 9.04 -7.27 -9.98
CA ARG A 171 8.29 -7.22 -11.25
C ARG A 171 6.81 -6.92 -11.02
N GLY A 172 6.17 -7.65 -10.11
CA GLY A 172 4.74 -7.53 -9.84
C GLY A 172 4.35 -6.14 -9.28
N VAL A 173 5.16 -5.58 -8.36
CA VAL A 173 4.90 -4.24 -7.83
C VAL A 173 5.11 -3.18 -8.89
N VAL A 174 6.15 -3.28 -9.73
CA VAL A 174 6.34 -2.34 -10.85
C VAL A 174 5.19 -2.44 -11.84
N GLU A 175 4.80 -3.65 -12.24
CA GLU A 175 3.69 -3.87 -13.17
C GLU A 175 2.37 -3.29 -12.64
N LYS A 176 1.99 -3.61 -11.40
CA LYS A 176 0.78 -3.08 -10.77
C LYS A 176 0.86 -1.57 -10.54
N THR A 177 2.04 -1.01 -10.29
CA THR A 177 2.24 0.45 -10.24
C THR A 177 1.98 1.07 -11.61
N LEU A 178 2.61 0.55 -12.67
CA LEU A 178 2.49 1.09 -14.02
C LEU A 178 1.06 0.99 -14.57
N ASN A 179 0.37 -0.11 -14.26
CA ASN A 179 -1.02 -0.34 -14.64
C ASN A 179 -2.05 0.41 -13.76
N GLY A 180 -1.63 1.17 -12.76
CA GLY A 180 -2.52 1.93 -11.88
C GLY A 180 -3.32 1.08 -10.89
N VAL A 181 -2.88 -0.16 -10.62
CA VAL A 181 -3.46 -1.05 -9.62
C VAL A 181 -2.95 -0.76 -8.21
N PHE A 182 -1.80 -0.10 -8.07
CA PHE A 182 -1.41 0.48 -6.78
C PHE A 182 -1.55 1.99 -6.80
N PRO A 183 -2.18 2.60 -5.78
CA PRO A 183 -2.10 4.04 -5.60
C PRO A 183 -0.65 4.43 -5.33
N TYR A 184 -0.27 5.64 -5.71
CA TYR A 184 1.14 6.05 -5.72
C TYR A 184 1.79 5.97 -4.33
N ASP A 185 1.07 6.37 -3.29
CA ASP A 185 1.49 6.36 -1.89
C ASP A 185 1.83 4.94 -1.38
N VAL A 186 1.08 3.92 -1.78
CA VAL A 186 1.38 2.51 -1.49
C VAL A 186 2.51 1.99 -2.38
N ALA A 187 2.44 2.27 -3.68
CA ALA A 187 3.44 1.82 -4.65
C ALA A 187 4.85 2.27 -4.29
N VAL A 188 5.05 3.57 -4.02
CA VAL A 188 6.37 4.13 -3.77
C VAL A 188 6.99 3.59 -2.48
N ARG A 189 6.19 3.39 -1.42
CA ARG A 189 6.65 2.79 -0.17
C ARG A 189 7.01 1.32 -0.36
N ALA A 190 6.19 0.55 -1.07
CA ALA A 190 6.49 -0.87 -1.34
C ALA A 190 7.78 -1.04 -2.16
N LEU A 191 7.94 -0.23 -3.22
CA LEU A 191 9.16 -0.19 -4.01
C LEU A 191 10.38 0.25 -3.16
N CYS A 192 10.19 1.21 -2.26
CA CYS A 192 11.24 1.68 -1.35
C CYS A 192 11.68 0.56 -0.38
N VAL A 193 10.74 -0.13 0.26
CA VAL A 193 11.02 -1.27 1.15
C VAL A 193 11.79 -2.36 0.41
N LEU A 194 11.38 -2.71 -0.81
CA LEU A 194 12.10 -3.69 -1.64
C LEU A 194 13.52 -3.22 -1.98
N ALA A 195 13.69 -1.97 -2.42
CA ALA A 195 14.98 -1.42 -2.83
C ALA A 195 15.96 -1.28 -1.66
N VAL A 196 15.51 -0.77 -0.52
CA VAL A 196 16.34 -0.57 0.67
C VAL A 196 16.61 -1.89 1.39
N GLY A 197 15.64 -2.81 1.39
CA GLY A 197 15.75 -4.11 2.06
C GLY A 197 16.83 -5.02 1.46
N HIS A 198 17.06 -4.97 0.14
CA HIS A 198 18.13 -5.73 -0.49
C HIS A 198 18.67 -5.12 -1.79
N THR A 199 20.00 -5.09 -1.93
CA THR A 199 20.72 -4.48 -3.06
C THR A 199 20.43 -5.13 -4.41
N SER A 200 20.09 -6.43 -4.47
CA SER A 200 19.68 -7.07 -5.74
C SER A 200 18.36 -6.52 -6.25
N ASN A 201 17.43 -6.21 -5.34
CA ASN A 201 16.14 -5.62 -5.70
C ASN A 201 16.37 -4.20 -6.20
N ALA A 202 17.18 -3.38 -5.53
CA ALA A 202 17.52 -2.04 -6.01
C ALA A 202 18.14 -2.05 -7.43
N LYS A 203 19.03 -3.01 -7.71
CA LYS A 203 19.61 -3.21 -9.06
C LYS A 203 18.55 -3.61 -10.08
N LEU A 204 17.68 -4.56 -9.75
CA LEU A 204 16.61 -4.99 -10.64
C LEU A 204 15.61 -3.84 -10.90
N LEU A 205 15.16 -3.16 -9.85
CA LEU A 205 14.25 -2.03 -9.93
C LEU A 205 14.82 -0.88 -10.78
N SER A 206 16.12 -0.62 -10.70
CA SER A 206 16.79 0.39 -11.55
C SER A 206 16.72 0.08 -13.05
N GLN A 207 16.38 -1.17 -13.42
CA GLN A 207 16.18 -1.62 -14.79
C GLN A 207 14.69 -1.70 -15.16
N LEU A 208 13.79 -1.82 -14.19
CA LEU A 208 12.35 -2.01 -14.39
C LEU A 208 11.57 -0.69 -14.40
N ILE A 209 11.99 0.30 -13.61
CA ILE A 209 11.31 1.60 -13.51
C ILE A 209 12.32 2.75 -13.60
N SER A 210 12.02 3.74 -14.44
CA SER A 210 12.90 4.91 -14.59
C SER A 210 12.69 5.91 -13.44
N PRO A 211 13.76 6.58 -12.97
CA PRO A 211 13.68 7.68 -12.02
C PRO A 211 12.73 8.81 -12.47
N SER A 212 12.67 9.09 -13.79
CA SER A 212 11.74 10.06 -14.35
C SER A 212 10.29 9.69 -14.05
N VAL A 213 9.88 8.45 -14.31
CA VAL A 213 8.50 7.99 -14.08
C VAL A 213 8.12 8.09 -12.60
N ILE A 214 9.07 7.84 -11.68
CA ILE A 214 8.83 7.99 -10.24
C ILE A 214 8.51 9.44 -9.89
N VAL A 215 9.29 10.40 -10.41
CA VAL A 215 9.07 11.84 -10.17
C VAL A 215 7.78 12.34 -10.83
N GLU A 216 7.47 11.89 -12.05
CA GLU A 216 6.24 12.26 -12.75
C GLU A 216 4.97 11.78 -12.04
N ARG A 217 5.02 10.56 -11.48
CA ARG A 217 3.91 10.03 -10.70
C ARG A 217 3.79 10.72 -9.34
N TYR A 218 4.91 11.12 -8.74
CA TYR A 218 4.89 11.94 -7.53
C TYR A 218 4.24 13.31 -7.77
N GLU A 219 4.60 13.98 -8.86
CA GLU A 219 3.98 15.24 -9.29
C GLU A 219 2.47 15.07 -9.48
N THR A 220 2.07 14.00 -10.17
CA THR A 220 0.64 13.67 -10.37
C THR A 220 -0.08 13.47 -9.05
N TYR A 221 0.53 12.73 -8.11
CA TYR A 221 -0.01 12.53 -6.77
C TYR A 221 -0.18 13.85 -5.99
N LEU A 222 0.82 14.74 -6.02
CA LEU A 222 0.71 16.06 -5.37
C LEU A 222 -0.40 16.91 -5.98
N ASN A 223 -0.51 16.93 -7.32
CA ASN A 223 -1.57 17.65 -8.02
C ASN A 223 -2.97 17.10 -7.70
N GLU A 224 -3.10 15.78 -7.53
CA GLU A 224 -4.37 15.15 -7.13
C GLU A 224 -4.76 15.50 -5.69
N LEU A 225 -3.79 15.55 -4.77
CA LEU A 225 -4.03 16.00 -3.39
C LEU A 225 -4.50 17.46 -3.34
N GLU A 226 -3.82 18.34 -4.09
CA GLU A 226 -4.17 19.76 -4.17
C GLU A 226 -5.59 19.95 -4.74
N ARG A 227 -5.94 19.24 -5.83
CA ARG A 227 -7.28 19.30 -6.43
C ARG A 227 -8.40 18.83 -5.48
N ARG A 228 -8.08 17.95 -4.54
CA ARG A 228 -9.03 17.43 -3.53
C ARG A 228 -9.05 18.28 -2.25
N ASN A 229 -8.27 19.36 -2.16
CA ASN A 229 -8.03 20.13 -0.94
C ASN A 229 -7.57 19.25 0.25
N MET A 230 -6.89 18.15 -0.04
CA MET A 230 -6.34 17.24 0.97
C MET A 230 -4.90 17.68 1.26
N THR A 231 -4.70 18.37 2.38
CA THR A 231 -3.37 18.88 2.80
C THR A 231 -2.47 17.79 3.38
N SER A 232 -3.05 16.64 3.70
CA SER A 232 -2.43 15.39 4.12
C SER A 232 -3.21 14.29 3.41
N GLY A 233 -2.56 13.32 2.76
CA GLY A 233 -3.28 12.17 2.20
C GLY A 233 -4.18 11.53 3.25
N ASP A 234 -5.38 11.08 2.86
CA ASP A 234 -6.44 10.65 3.79
C ASP A 234 -6.00 9.53 4.76
N ALA A 235 -5.08 8.65 4.33
CA ALA A 235 -4.58 7.52 5.11
C ALA A 235 -3.06 7.53 5.36
N ILE A 236 -2.27 8.18 4.49
CA ILE A 236 -0.81 8.23 4.55
C ILE A 236 -0.38 9.69 4.37
N SER A 237 0.49 10.18 5.26
CA SER A 237 0.92 11.58 5.20
C SER A 237 1.74 11.84 3.93
N SER A 238 1.50 13.00 3.31
CA SER A 238 2.27 13.44 2.13
C SER A 238 3.77 13.56 2.42
N THR A 239 4.14 13.84 3.68
CA THR A 239 5.52 13.87 4.16
C THR A 239 6.18 12.50 4.19
N GLU A 240 5.44 11.43 4.51
CA GLU A 240 5.95 10.05 4.46
C GLU A 240 6.11 9.59 3.01
N VAL A 241 5.15 9.92 2.14
CA VAL A 241 5.26 9.64 0.70
C VAL A 241 6.49 10.33 0.12
N ALA A 242 6.72 11.61 0.45
CA ALA A 242 7.92 12.34 0.02
C ALA A 242 9.22 11.68 0.51
N ALA A 243 9.26 11.24 1.77
CA ALA A 243 10.42 10.55 2.33
C ALA A 243 10.71 9.22 1.63
N ALA A 244 9.67 8.41 1.37
CA ALA A 244 9.78 7.16 0.63
C ALA A 244 10.23 7.36 -0.82
N THR A 245 9.71 8.40 -1.49
CA THR A 245 10.14 8.78 -2.85
C THR A 245 11.62 9.12 -2.90
N LEU A 246 12.11 9.96 -1.97
CA LEU A 246 13.52 10.33 -1.89
C LEU A 246 14.42 9.12 -1.59
N GLU A 247 14.02 8.28 -0.63
CA GLU A 247 14.80 7.09 -0.29
C GLU A 247 14.84 6.06 -1.41
N LEU A 248 13.73 5.86 -2.12
CA LEU A 248 13.70 5.01 -3.32
C LEU A 248 14.67 5.54 -4.38
N LEU A 249 14.58 6.83 -4.72
CA LEU A 249 15.48 7.45 -5.71
C LEU A 249 16.95 7.33 -5.29
N ARG A 250 17.26 7.54 -4.01
CA ARG A 250 18.61 7.36 -3.46
C ARG A 250 19.09 5.92 -3.57
N ALA A 251 18.24 4.94 -3.26
CA ALA A 251 18.56 3.51 -3.36
C ALA A 251 18.83 3.10 -4.82
N LEU A 252 17.99 3.56 -5.76
CA LEU A 252 18.18 3.34 -7.19
C LEU A 252 19.44 4.04 -7.71
N ASN A 253 19.75 5.24 -7.22
CA ASN A 253 21.00 5.92 -7.55
C ASN A 253 22.21 5.10 -7.13
N THR A 254 22.21 4.63 -5.88
CA THR A 254 23.30 3.82 -5.32
C THR A 254 23.48 2.52 -6.10
N ALA A 255 22.39 1.86 -6.48
CA ALA A 255 22.43 0.66 -7.32
C ALA A 255 22.93 0.91 -8.76
N SER A 256 22.77 2.14 -9.26
CA SER A 256 23.17 2.56 -10.60
C SER A 256 24.60 3.10 -10.67
N VAL A 257 25.28 3.31 -9.53
CA VAL A 257 26.68 3.76 -9.51
C VAL A 257 27.56 2.63 -10.02
N HIS A 258 28.23 2.87 -11.15
CA HIS A 258 29.22 1.97 -11.70
C HIS A 258 30.58 2.65 -11.63
N GLN A 259 31.48 2.10 -10.81
CA GLN A 259 32.88 2.50 -10.82
C GLN A 259 33.63 1.72 -11.88
N ARG A 260 34.36 2.44 -12.72
CA ARG A 260 35.24 1.85 -13.73
C ARG A 260 36.37 1.11 -13.02
N TRP A 261 36.45 -0.21 -13.18
CA TRP A 261 37.50 -1.01 -12.53
C TRP A 261 38.88 -0.79 -13.17
N PHE A 262 38.95 -0.52 -14.48
CA PHE A 262 40.21 -0.23 -15.20
C PHE A 262 40.08 0.97 -16.17
N PRO A 263 41.00 1.95 -16.16
CA PRO A 263 40.90 3.19 -16.94
C PRO A 263 40.98 3.03 -18.46
N PHE A 264 41.27 1.82 -18.97
CA PHE A 264 41.31 1.54 -20.40
C PHE A 264 40.24 0.54 -20.88
N TRP A 265 39.67 -0.27 -19.98
CA TRP A 265 38.71 -1.33 -20.32
C TRP A 265 37.49 -1.27 -19.40
N GLY A 266 36.29 -1.19 -19.97
CA GLY A 266 35.02 -1.15 -19.23
C GLY A 266 34.14 0.08 -19.55
N ARG A 267 32.88 0.02 -19.12
CA ARG A 267 31.92 1.13 -19.26
C ARG A 267 32.44 2.39 -18.55
N ALA A 268 32.11 3.56 -19.11
CA ALA A 268 32.43 4.83 -18.48
C ALA A 268 31.81 4.89 -17.07
N SER A 269 32.55 5.47 -16.12
CA SER A 269 32.04 5.72 -14.77
C SER A 269 30.78 6.57 -14.87
N THR A 270 29.72 6.17 -14.18
CA THR A 270 28.45 6.90 -14.20
C THR A 270 28.44 8.10 -13.24
N GLY A 271 29.54 8.32 -12.51
CA GLY A 271 29.66 9.37 -11.49
C GLY A 271 28.91 9.04 -10.20
N PRO A 272 28.90 9.95 -9.21
CA PRO A 272 28.23 9.72 -7.92
C PRO A 272 26.70 9.79 -8.00
N TYR A 273 26.16 10.46 -9.02
CA TYR A 273 24.72 10.67 -9.21
C TYR A 273 24.27 10.31 -10.63
N PRO A 274 24.32 9.02 -11.02
CA PRO A 274 23.89 8.52 -12.33
C PRO A 274 22.46 8.90 -12.69
N ILE A 275 21.54 8.90 -11.72
CA ILE A 275 20.12 9.11 -12.03
C ILE A 275 19.82 10.56 -12.43
N ALA A 276 20.69 11.51 -12.09
CA ALA A 276 20.52 12.92 -12.45
C ALA A 276 20.38 13.12 -13.97
N ALA A 277 21.04 12.27 -14.78
CA ALA A 277 20.93 12.32 -16.25
C ALA A 277 19.58 11.85 -16.78
N GLN A 278 18.77 11.17 -15.96
CA GLN A 278 17.45 10.64 -16.31
C GLN A 278 16.32 11.50 -15.76
N LEU A 279 16.63 12.50 -14.93
CA LEU A 279 15.65 13.35 -14.27
C LEU A 279 15.46 14.65 -15.04
N ASN A 280 14.22 15.16 -15.03
CA ASN A 280 13.93 16.51 -15.48
C ASN A 280 14.14 17.48 -14.31
N GLY A 281 15.06 18.43 -14.46
CA GLY A 281 15.39 19.41 -13.43
C GLY A 281 14.22 20.31 -13.02
N GLU A 282 13.35 20.71 -13.97
CA GLU A 282 12.18 21.54 -13.65
C GLU A 282 11.19 20.78 -12.77
N LYS A 283 10.88 19.52 -13.13
CA LYS A 283 9.99 18.66 -12.34
C LYS A 283 10.57 18.34 -10.97
N TRP A 284 11.89 18.08 -10.92
CA TRP A 284 12.60 17.90 -9.66
C TRP A 284 12.44 19.14 -8.77
N CYS A 285 12.73 20.33 -9.29
CA CYS A 285 12.64 21.55 -8.51
C CYS A 285 11.22 21.86 -8.03
N ALA A 286 10.21 21.58 -8.86
CA ALA A 286 8.81 21.77 -8.51
C ALA A 286 8.35 20.84 -7.38
N CYS A 287 8.78 19.58 -7.37
CA CYS A 287 8.23 18.56 -6.45
C CYS A 287 9.13 18.24 -5.26
N LEU A 288 10.45 18.26 -5.46
CA LEU A 288 11.47 17.79 -4.51
C LEU A 288 12.54 18.86 -4.20
N GLY A 289 12.59 19.96 -4.96
CA GLY A 289 13.50 21.08 -4.72
C GLY A 289 13.17 21.87 -3.46
N THR A 290 11.90 21.89 -3.05
CA THR A 290 11.46 22.36 -1.73
C THR A 290 10.58 21.30 -1.09
N LEU A 291 11.11 20.61 -0.09
CA LEU A 291 10.39 19.50 0.55
C LEU A 291 9.20 20.04 1.38
N PRO A 292 8.06 19.33 1.42
CA PRO A 292 6.94 19.70 2.27
C PRO A 292 7.37 19.84 3.74
N ALA A 293 6.77 20.78 4.47
CA ALA A 293 7.09 21.01 5.88
C ALA A 293 6.96 19.71 6.70
N GLY A 294 7.98 19.38 7.49
CA GLY A 294 8.04 18.16 8.28
C GLY A 294 8.68 16.95 7.59
N THR A 295 8.82 16.95 6.25
CA THR A 295 9.50 15.88 5.50
C THR A 295 10.95 15.70 5.95
N ALA A 296 11.65 16.81 6.24
CA ALA A 296 13.03 16.76 6.70
C ALA A 296 13.22 16.04 8.04
N LYS A 297 12.19 15.97 8.89
CA LYS A 297 12.24 15.22 10.15
C LYS A 297 12.05 13.72 9.95
N LEU A 298 11.37 13.33 8.86
CA LEU A 298 11.10 11.94 8.50
C LEU A 298 12.18 11.36 7.59
N CYS A 299 12.83 12.17 6.76
CA CYS A 299 13.88 11.69 5.86
C CYS A 299 15.13 11.26 6.61
N THR A 300 15.88 10.35 5.98
CA THR A 300 17.22 10.00 6.42
C THR A 300 18.21 11.09 6.02
N ASP A 301 19.30 11.25 6.77
CA ASP A 301 20.39 12.16 6.39
C ASP A 301 20.88 11.88 4.96
N GLY A 302 20.94 10.61 4.56
CA GLY A 302 21.31 10.21 3.21
C GLY A 302 20.33 10.69 2.15
N ALA A 303 19.01 10.62 2.41
CA ALA A 303 17.99 11.14 1.50
C ALA A 303 18.03 12.67 1.41
N LEU A 304 18.28 13.35 2.52
CA LEU A 304 18.39 14.81 2.55
C LEU A 304 19.61 15.31 1.78
N ILE A 305 20.79 14.75 2.06
CA ILE A 305 22.02 15.07 1.32
C ILE A 305 21.84 14.78 -0.17
N PHE A 306 21.21 13.66 -0.51
CA PHE A 306 20.91 13.31 -1.90
C PHE A 306 19.97 14.35 -2.55
N ALA A 307 18.94 14.79 -1.85
CA ALA A 307 17.98 15.77 -2.33
C ALA A 307 18.61 17.15 -2.52
N ASP A 308 19.43 17.59 -1.56
CA ASP A 308 20.15 18.86 -1.60
C ASP A 308 21.11 18.91 -2.79
N ILE A 309 21.93 17.86 -2.97
CA ILE A 309 22.91 17.80 -4.06
C ILE A 309 22.23 17.81 -5.44
N LEU A 310 21.12 17.10 -5.60
CA LEU A 310 20.37 17.16 -6.87
C LEU A 310 19.70 18.52 -7.07
N SER A 311 19.18 19.14 -6.02
CA SER A 311 18.57 20.47 -6.08
C SER A 311 19.59 21.55 -6.45
N GLU A 312 20.80 21.49 -5.89
CA GLU A 312 21.92 22.33 -6.29
C GLU A 312 22.31 22.08 -7.75
N ARG A 313 22.42 20.82 -8.16
CA ARG A 313 22.78 20.46 -9.54
C ARG A 313 21.78 20.95 -10.58
N PHE A 314 20.49 20.98 -10.24
CA PHE A 314 19.43 21.50 -11.11
C PHE A 314 19.19 23.01 -10.95
N ASN A 315 19.95 23.70 -10.11
CA ASN A 315 19.78 25.12 -9.80
C ASN A 315 18.35 25.47 -9.36
N CYS A 316 17.76 24.65 -8.50
CA CYS A 316 16.45 24.97 -7.94
C CYS A 316 16.52 26.30 -7.21
N GLN A 317 15.69 27.26 -7.61
CA GLN A 317 15.66 28.56 -6.95
C GLN A 317 15.21 28.36 -5.50
N SER A 318 16.12 28.57 -4.56
CA SER A 318 15.81 28.51 -3.14
C SER A 318 14.78 29.61 -2.86
N GLY A 319 13.53 29.23 -2.62
CA GLY A 319 12.61 30.11 -1.89
C GLY A 319 13.31 30.46 -0.58
N THR A 320 13.66 31.74 -0.43
CA THR A 320 14.45 32.31 0.66
C THR A 320 14.05 31.79 2.05
N GLN A 321 14.75 30.77 2.56
CA GLN A 321 14.93 30.56 4.00
C GLN A 321 16.43 30.51 4.25
N ARG A 322 17.00 31.70 4.47
CA ARG A 322 18.21 31.81 5.27
C ARG A 322 17.91 31.12 6.59
N LEU A 323 18.57 29.99 6.85
CA LEU A 323 18.82 29.53 8.21
C LEU A 323 19.49 30.70 8.93
N GLY A 324 18.69 31.47 9.67
CA GLY A 324 19.16 32.43 10.63
C GLY A 324 19.88 31.66 11.72
N VAL A 325 21.18 31.43 11.52
CA VAL A 325 22.10 31.27 12.64
C VAL A 325 22.14 32.64 13.30
N GLU A 326 21.22 32.90 14.22
CA GLU A 326 21.44 33.91 15.25
C GLU A 326 22.57 33.39 16.14
N GLY A 327 23.80 33.69 15.71
CA GLY A 327 24.93 33.80 16.60
C GLY A 327 24.66 34.94 17.58
N GLY A 328 24.03 34.60 18.70
CA GLY A 328 23.93 35.46 19.87
C GLY A 328 25.22 35.41 20.68
N ASP A 329 26.31 35.87 20.09
CA ASP A 329 27.53 36.20 20.81
C ASP A 329 27.36 37.61 21.40
N LYS A 330 27.05 37.69 22.70
CA LYS A 330 27.25 38.88 23.51
C LYS A 330 27.64 38.46 24.92
N GLY A 331 28.94 38.30 25.14
CA GLY A 331 29.51 38.53 26.45
C GLY A 331 29.52 40.03 26.74
N TRP A 332 28.97 40.42 27.89
CA TRP A 332 29.52 41.37 28.86
C TRP A 332 29.19 40.81 30.25
#